data_AF-A0A2H0H5U8-F1
#
_entry.id   AF-A0A2H0H5U8-F1
#
_cell.length_a   1.000
_cell.length_b   1.000
_cell.length_c   1.000
_cell.angle_alpha   90.00
_cell.angle_beta   90.00
_cell.angle_gamma   90.00
#
_symmetry.space_group_name_H-M   'P 1'
#
loop_
_entity.id
_entity.type
_entity.pdbx_description
1 polymer ?
#
loop_
_entity_poly.entity_id
_entity_poly.type
_entity_poly.pdbx_seq_one_letter_code
_entity_poly.pdbx_strand_id
1 'polypeptide(L)'
;MNTENKSFEKAHNLVRNSVTLKVVTITIMVLLLLIPTEMVKSIIGERETLNYAATNEVGSKWAGPQQLNGPILTIPVVYEVVNADQKSEVVKYWHILPEELKIDGTIQPEKLRRGIYEVVVYKSKCSFTGKFDLNKSIDRNGLNEIRYDQAFLTLGITDLRGIKDEIVLNWNDEKLKVKPGSTLSDLIYSGVTIDLPDLSDNLQNKIDFDFALNLQGSQSMSFVPLGNTTEVNLTSNWPSPSFDGNFLPDSREVSATGFTANWKI
;
A
#
# COMPACT_ATOMS: atom_id res chain seq x y z
N MET A 1 81.91 -28.21 -14.35
CA MET A 1 80.49 -28.27 -14.76
C MET A 1 79.57 -28.63 -13.59
N ASN A 2 79.58 -27.88 -12.46
CA ASN A 2 78.77 -28.24 -11.29
C ASN A 2 78.17 -27.06 -10.49
N THR A 3 78.28 -25.84 -11.02
CA THR A 3 77.79 -24.61 -10.36
C THR A 3 76.45 -24.12 -10.91
N GLU A 4 76.10 -24.45 -12.16
CA GLU A 4 74.79 -24.06 -12.74
C GLU A 4 73.63 -24.87 -12.15
N ASN A 5 73.79 -26.18 -11.94
CA ASN A 5 72.71 -27.03 -11.39
C ASN A 5 72.32 -26.65 -9.94
N LYS A 6 73.27 -26.20 -9.11
CA LYS A 6 72.99 -25.76 -7.73
C LYS A 6 72.20 -24.46 -7.64
N SER A 7 72.30 -23.59 -8.65
CA SER A 7 71.52 -22.34 -8.71
C SER A 7 70.06 -22.63 -9.06
N PHE A 8 69.82 -23.51 -10.03
CA PHE A 8 68.49 -23.97 -10.40
C PHE A 8 67.81 -24.77 -9.29
N GLU A 9 68.52 -25.66 -8.58
CA GLU A 9 67.96 -26.37 -7.41
C GLU A 9 67.63 -25.44 -6.23
N LYS A 10 68.46 -24.42 -5.97
CA LYS A 10 68.18 -23.42 -4.94
C LYS A 10 66.99 -22.54 -5.30
N ALA A 11 66.89 -22.09 -6.55
CA ALA A 11 65.73 -21.36 -7.05
C ALA A 11 64.46 -22.22 -6.97
N HIS A 12 64.54 -23.50 -7.33
CA HIS A 12 63.44 -24.46 -7.23
C HIS A 12 62.97 -24.67 -5.78
N ASN A 13 63.89 -24.84 -4.82
CA ASN A 13 63.54 -24.98 -3.41
C ASN A 13 63.03 -23.67 -2.77
N LEU A 14 63.55 -22.50 -3.20
CA LEU A 14 63.04 -21.19 -2.79
C LEU A 14 61.61 -20.95 -3.31
N VAL A 15 61.32 -21.33 -4.56
CA VAL A 15 59.98 -21.26 -5.15
C VAL A 15 59.01 -22.20 -4.45
N ARG A 16 59.45 -23.43 -4.08
CA ARG A 16 58.60 -24.43 -3.43
C ARG A 16 58.22 -24.08 -1.98
N ASN A 17 59.10 -23.41 -1.25
CA ASN A 17 58.89 -23.02 0.15
C ASN A 17 58.53 -21.54 0.36
N SER A 18 58.50 -20.71 -0.69
CA SER A 18 58.17 -19.29 -0.55
C SER A 18 56.67 -19.09 -0.29
N VAL A 19 56.34 -18.69 0.93
CA VAL A 19 54.98 -18.29 1.34
C VAL A 19 54.49 -17.12 0.49
N THR A 20 55.36 -16.18 0.14
CA THR A 20 55.03 -15.02 -0.71
C THR A 20 54.52 -15.44 -2.08
N LEU A 21 55.17 -16.43 -2.71
CA LEU A 21 54.73 -16.93 -4.02
C LEU A 21 53.33 -17.55 -3.92
N LYS A 22 53.07 -18.35 -2.88
CA LYS A 22 51.75 -18.95 -2.63
C LYS A 22 50.67 -17.88 -2.44
N VAL A 23 50.95 -16.84 -1.66
CA VAL A 23 50.02 -15.71 -1.47
C VAL A 23 49.74 -15.00 -2.79
N VAL A 24 50.76 -14.70 -3.60
CA VAL A 24 50.58 -14.07 -4.91
C VAL A 24 49.73 -14.94 -5.85
N THR A 25 50.00 -16.25 -5.91
CA THR A 25 49.20 -17.17 -6.73
C THR A 25 47.74 -17.22 -6.28
N ILE A 26 47.48 -17.26 -4.96
CA ILE A 26 46.12 -17.22 -4.41
C ILE A 26 45.44 -15.90 -4.77
N THR A 27 46.11 -14.76 -4.61
CA THR A 27 45.56 -13.44 -4.99
C THR A 27 45.20 -13.39 -6.47
N ILE A 28 46.05 -13.89 -7.36
CA ILE A 28 45.75 -13.96 -8.80
C ILE A 28 44.56 -14.88 -9.07
N MET A 29 44.46 -16.03 -8.41
CA MET A 29 43.30 -16.91 -8.54
C MET A 29 42.01 -16.23 -8.07
N VAL A 30 42.04 -15.50 -6.94
CA VAL A 30 40.87 -14.76 -6.45
C VAL A 30 40.45 -13.68 -7.45
N LEU A 31 41.40 -12.93 -8.02
CA LEU A 31 41.12 -11.93 -9.05
C LEU A 31 40.51 -12.56 -10.31
N LEU A 32 41.03 -13.71 -10.74
CA LEU A 32 40.48 -14.45 -11.88
C LEU A 32 39.06 -14.97 -11.61
N LEU A 33 38.75 -15.40 -10.37
CA LEU A 33 37.41 -15.85 -9.98
C LEU A 33 36.40 -14.72 -9.79
N LEU A 34 36.86 -13.48 -9.57
CA LEU A 34 35.99 -12.31 -9.52
C LEU A 34 35.33 -12.02 -10.88
N ILE A 35 36.05 -12.23 -11.98
CA ILE A 35 35.53 -11.99 -13.34
C ILE A 35 34.23 -12.77 -13.62
N PRO A 36 34.18 -14.12 -13.52
CA PRO A 36 32.95 -14.87 -13.77
C PRO A 36 31.87 -14.56 -12.72
N THR A 37 32.25 -14.24 -11.49
CA THR A 37 31.30 -13.86 -10.43
C THR A 37 30.55 -12.57 -10.80
N GLU A 38 31.27 -11.55 -11.26
CA GLU A 38 30.65 -10.29 -11.70
C GLU A 38 29.82 -10.47 -12.98
N MET A 39 30.23 -11.34 -13.90
CA MET A 39 29.40 -11.68 -15.07
C MET A 39 28.06 -12.31 -14.66
N VAL A 40 28.07 -13.26 -13.71
CA VAL A 40 26.84 -13.89 -13.20
C VAL A 40 25.95 -12.86 -12.51
N LYS A 41 26.51 -12.01 -11.63
CA LYS A 41 25.76 -10.93 -10.98
C LYS A 41 25.13 -9.97 -11.99
N SER A 42 25.86 -9.62 -13.06
CA SER A 42 25.34 -8.75 -14.11
C SER A 42 24.13 -9.36 -14.82
N ILE A 43 24.15 -10.66 -15.13
CA ILE A 43 23.00 -11.36 -15.75
C ILE A 43 21.82 -11.41 -14.78
N ILE A 44 22.07 -11.68 -13.49
CA ILE A 44 21.01 -11.68 -12.47
C ILE A 44 20.36 -10.29 -12.37
N GLY A 45 21.16 -9.22 -12.32
CA GLY A 45 20.67 -7.85 -12.28
C GLY A 45 19.86 -7.48 -13.54
N GLU A 46 20.29 -7.92 -14.73
CA GLU A 46 19.52 -7.74 -15.95
C GLU A 46 18.16 -8.46 -15.87
N ARG A 47 18.14 -9.71 -15.39
CA ARG A 47 16.91 -10.49 -15.22
C ARG A 47 15.95 -9.87 -14.22
N GLU A 48 16.46 -9.38 -13.10
CA GLU A 48 15.68 -8.67 -12.10
C GLU A 48 15.08 -7.38 -12.69
N THR A 49 15.89 -6.58 -13.40
CA THR A 49 15.43 -5.35 -14.07
C THR A 49 14.32 -5.63 -15.08
N LEU A 50 14.46 -6.66 -15.91
CA LEU A 50 13.45 -7.06 -16.88
C LEU A 50 12.16 -7.58 -16.22
N ASN A 51 12.28 -8.29 -15.09
CA ASN A 51 11.12 -8.72 -14.31
C ASN A 51 10.35 -7.52 -13.72
N TYR A 52 11.06 -6.56 -13.12
CA TYR A 52 10.43 -5.33 -12.62
C TYR A 52 9.79 -4.52 -13.76
N ALA A 53 10.44 -4.40 -14.91
CA ALA A 53 9.87 -3.72 -16.07
C ALA A 53 8.58 -4.40 -16.54
N ALA A 54 8.57 -5.74 -16.62
CA ALA A 54 7.37 -6.50 -16.96
C ALA A 54 6.24 -6.30 -15.94
N THR A 55 6.56 -6.34 -14.64
CA THR A 55 5.61 -6.11 -13.54
C THR A 55 5.01 -4.72 -13.59
N ASN A 56 5.84 -3.69 -13.78
CA ASN A 56 5.40 -2.31 -13.89
C ASN A 56 4.57 -2.07 -15.15
N GLU A 57 4.94 -2.68 -16.28
CA GLU A 57 4.16 -2.54 -17.52
C GLU A 57 2.78 -3.19 -17.38
N VAL A 58 2.70 -4.39 -16.82
CA VAL A 58 1.42 -5.05 -16.55
C VAL A 58 0.60 -4.24 -15.54
N GLY A 59 1.21 -3.78 -14.44
CA GLY A 59 0.55 -2.92 -13.45
C GLY A 59 0.04 -1.60 -14.05
N SER A 60 0.77 -1.01 -15.01
CA SER A 60 0.35 0.22 -15.68
C SER A 60 -0.90 0.06 -16.55
N LYS A 61 -1.20 -1.17 -17.00
CA LYS A 61 -2.35 -1.52 -17.85
C LYS A 61 -3.51 -2.14 -17.07
N TRP A 62 -3.20 -2.80 -15.96
CA TRP A 62 -4.18 -3.45 -15.08
C TRP A 62 -4.61 -2.50 -13.97
N ALA A 63 -3.74 -2.37 -12.96
CA ALA A 63 -3.71 -1.40 -11.89
C ALA A 63 -2.47 -1.73 -11.03
N GLY A 64 -1.90 -0.71 -10.40
CA GLY A 64 -0.76 -0.89 -9.50
C GLY A 64 -1.11 -1.56 -8.17
N PRO A 65 -0.18 -1.51 -7.20
CA PRO A 65 -0.48 -1.76 -5.79
C PRO A 65 -1.65 -0.89 -5.31
N GLN A 66 -2.55 -1.48 -4.53
CA GLN A 66 -3.72 -0.77 -4.00
C GLN A 66 -3.60 -0.61 -2.49
N GLN A 67 -3.72 0.63 -2.03
CA GLN A 67 -3.96 0.95 -0.64
C GLN A 67 -5.33 1.61 -0.52
N LEU A 68 -6.13 1.10 0.40
CA LEU A 68 -7.47 1.60 0.70
C LEU A 68 -7.46 2.34 2.03
N ASN A 69 -7.89 3.60 1.99
CA ASN A 69 -7.92 4.48 3.16
C ASN A 69 -9.37 4.92 3.42
N GLY A 70 -9.86 4.71 4.65
CA GLY A 70 -11.13 5.28 5.08
C GLY A 70 -12.31 4.32 4.99
N PRO A 71 -13.54 4.84 5.02
CA PRO A 71 -13.90 6.24 4.70
C PRO A 71 -13.61 7.28 5.80
N ILE A 72 -13.42 8.54 5.41
CA ILE A 72 -13.29 9.70 6.31
C ILE A 72 -14.45 10.67 6.06
N LEU A 73 -15.26 10.94 7.09
CA LEU A 73 -16.28 11.96 7.04
C LEU A 73 -15.64 13.33 7.29
N THR A 74 -15.95 14.31 6.45
CA THR A 74 -15.43 15.67 6.59
C THR A 74 -16.55 16.69 6.53
N ILE A 75 -16.52 17.63 7.47
CA ILE A 75 -17.44 18.75 7.56
C ILE A 75 -16.63 20.04 7.51
N PRO A 76 -16.87 20.95 6.56
CA PRO A 76 -16.23 22.26 6.54
C PRO A 76 -16.70 23.13 7.72
N VAL A 77 -15.75 23.82 8.36
CA VAL A 77 -15.98 24.65 9.54
C VAL A 77 -15.30 25.99 9.34
N VAL A 78 -16.06 27.07 9.52
CA VAL A 78 -15.57 28.44 9.36
C VAL A 78 -15.17 29.00 10.71
N TYR A 79 -13.91 29.42 10.81
CA TYR A 79 -13.38 30.11 11.98
C TYR A 79 -13.13 31.59 11.65
N GLU A 80 -13.48 32.47 12.58
CA GLU A 80 -13.13 33.88 12.54
C GLU A 80 -11.78 34.08 13.23
N VAL A 81 -10.81 34.64 12.50
CA VAL A 81 -9.47 34.95 13.01
C VAL A 81 -9.26 36.45 12.92
N VAL A 82 -8.83 37.05 14.04
CA VAL A 82 -8.47 38.47 14.11
C VAL A 82 -6.97 38.60 13.91
N ASN A 83 -6.55 39.15 12.77
CA ASN A 83 -5.15 39.49 12.50
C ASN A 83 -5.05 41.01 12.30
N ALA A 84 -4.27 41.68 13.15
CA ALA A 84 -3.93 43.10 13.02
C ALA A 84 -5.13 44.01 12.67
N ASP A 85 -6.21 43.92 13.46
CA ASP A 85 -7.47 44.68 13.34
C ASP A 85 -8.36 44.35 12.12
N GLN A 86 -8.03 43.34 11.32
CA GLN A 86 -8.92 42.79 10.30
C GLN A 86 -9.47 41.42 10.71
N LYS A 87 -10.80 41.29 10.68
CA LYS A 87 -11.52 40.02 10.80
C LYS A 87 -11.43 39.28 9.48
N SER A 88 -10.85 38.08 9.48
CA SER A 88 -10.80 37.21 8.31
C SER A 88 -11.40 35.85 8.65
N GLU A 89 -12.09 35.24 7.69
CA GLU A 89 -12.63 33.90 7.84
C GLU A 89 -11.66 32.87 7.26
N VAL A 90 -11.44 31.79 8.01
CA VAL A 90 -10.62 30.65 7.57
C VAL A 90 -11.47 29.40 7.62
N VAL A 91 -11.59 28.72 6.49
CA VAL A 91 -12.24 27.41 6.41
C VAL A 91 -11.25 26.33 6.85
N LYS A 92 -11.65 25.52 7.83
CA LYS A 92 -10.95 24.32 8.26
C LYS A 92 -11.85 23.11 8.03
N TYR A 93 -11.24 21.94 7.92
CA TYR A 93 -11.96 20.69 7.77
C TYR A 93 -11.98 19.94 9.11
N TRP A 94 -13.19 19.63 9.57
CA TRP A 94 -13.38 18.76 10.72
C TRP A 94 -13.56 17.33 10.24
N HIS A 95 -12.59 16.48 10.57
CA HIS A 95 -12.59 15.06 10.19
C HIS A 95 -13.19 14.20 11.30
N ILE A 96 -14.14 13.36 10.92
CA ILE A 96 -14.77 12.37 11.78
C ILE A 96 -14.47 10.99 11.20
N LEU A 97 -13.97 10.11 12.05
CA LEU A 97 -13.61 8.74 11.71
C LEU A 97 -14.72 7.78 12.14
N PRO A 98 -14.87 6.62 11.48
CA PRO A 98 -15.83 5.61 11.91
C PRO A 98 -15.56 5.13 13.33
N GLU A 99 -16.60 4.88 14.11
CA GLU A 99 -16.45 4.20 15.41
C GLU A 99 -16.11 2.71 15.19
N GLU A 100 -16.80 2.09 14.24
CA GLU A 100 -16.55 0.73 13.80
C GLU A 100 -16.37 0.72 12.29
N LEU A 101 -15.33 0.05 11.81
CA LEU A 101 -15.07 -0.19 10.40
C LEU A 101 -14.80 -1.67 10.18
N LYS A 102 -15.72 -2.35 9.52
CA LYS A 102 -15.56 -3.76 9.13
C LYS A 102 -15.39 -3.88 7.62
N ILE A 103 -14.34 -4.60 7.24
CA ILE A 103 -13.94 -4.83 5.86
C ILE A 103 -13.90 -6.34 5.61
N ASP A 104 -14.84 -6.84 4.82
CA ASP A 104 -14.88 -8.24 4.40
C ASP A 104 -14.45 -8.34 2.92
N GLY A 105 -13.32 -9.00 2.66
CA GLY A 105 -12.67 -9.03 1.36
C GLY A 105 -12.42 -10.44 0.82
N THR A 106 -12.71 -10.63 -0.47
CA THR A 106 -12.28 -11.81 -1.25
C THR A 106 -11.29 -11.37 -2.32
N ILE A 107 -10.11 -11.97 -2.35
CA ILE A 107 -9.04 -11.68 -3.30
C ILE A 107 -8.83 -12.90 -4.20
N GLN A 108 -8.92 -12.70 -5.51
CA GLN A 108 -8.71 -13.71 -6.53
C GLN A 108 -7.50 -13.33 -7.38
N PRO A 109 -6.32 -13.93 -7.13
CA PRO A 109 -5.14 -13.71 -7.94
C PRO A 109 -5.27 -14.33 -9.33
N GLU A 110 -4.59 -13.72 -10.30
CA GLU A 110 -4.48 -14.15 -11.67
C GLU A 110 -3.03 -13.95 -12.14
N LYS A 111 -2.53 -14.89 -12.95
CA LYS A 111 -1.17 -14.81 -13.50
C LYS A 111 -1.24 -14.26 -14.91
N LEU A 112 -0.69 -13.06 -15.11
CA LEU A 112 -0.50 -12.47 -16.43
C LEU A 112 0.94 -12.70 -16.89
N ARG A 113 1.16 -12.62 -18.21
CA ARG A 113 2.47 -12.85 -18.82
C ARG A 113 2.89 -11.70 -19.69
N ARG A 114 4.19 -11.38 -19.62
CA ARG A 114 4.87 -10.45 -20.53
C ARG A 114 6.15 -11.12 -21.01
N GLY A 115 6.12 -11.64 -22.24
CA GLY A 115 7.20 -12.48 -22.77
C GLY A 115 7.33 -13.77 -21.94
N ILE A 116 8.49 -13.96 -21.33
CA ILE A 116 8.76 -15.10 -20.44
C ILE A 116 8.48 -14.81 -18.96
N TYR A 117 8.17 -13.57 -18.61
CA TYR A 117 7.96 -13.14 -17.24
C TYR A 117 6.49 -13.30 -16.86
N GLU A 118 6.27 -13.83 -15.66
CA GLU A 118 4.96 -13.97 -15.04
C GLU A 118 4.77 -12.85 -14.01
N VAL A 119 3.62 -12.20 -14.05
CA VAL A 119 3.23 -11.12 -13.14
C VAL A 119 1.93 -11.52 -12.47
N VAL A 120 1.92 -11.54 -11.14
CA VAL A 120 0.71 -11.84 -10.36
C VAL A 120 -0.09 -10.54 -10.19
N VAL A 121 -1.32 -10.56 -10.69
CA VAL A 121 -2.32 -9.51 -10.46
C VAL A 121 -3.48 -10.11 -9.68
N TYR A 122 -4.43 -9.28 -9.25
CA TYR A 122 -5.62 -9.78 -8.59
C TYR A 122 -6.86 -8.98 -8.96
N LYS A 123 -8.00 -9.63 -8.74
CA LYS A 123 -9.33 -9.02 -8.63
C LYS A 123 -9.78 -9.19 -7.19
N SER A 124 -10.34 -8.17 -6.59
CA SER A 124 -10.89 -8.23 -5.24
C SER A 124 -12.32 -7.70 -5.21
N LYS A 125 -13.09 -8.27 -4.30
CA LYS A 125 -14.41 -7.78 -3.91
C LYS A 125 -14.36 -7.51 -2.42
N CYS A 126 -14.53 -6.26 -2.03
CA CYS A 126 -14.50 -5.84 -0.64
C CYS A 126 -15.83 -5.19 -0.27
N SER A 127 -16.40 -5.62 0.84
CA SER A 127 -17.56 -4.99 1.46
C SER A 127 -17.08 -4.18 2.65
N PHE A 128 -17.47 -2.91 2.70
CA PHE A 128 -17.19 -2.00 3.79
C PHE A 128 -18.49 -1.72 4.52
N THR A 129 -18.46 -1.85 5.83
CA THR A 129 -19.61 -1.56 6.70
C THR A 129 -19.09 -0.84 7.94
N GLY A 130 -19.89 0.07 8.49
CA GLY A 130 -19.48 0.77 9.69
C GLY A 130 -20.49 1.80 10.16
N LYS A 131 -20.09 2.54 11.18
CA LYS A 131 -20.92 3.57 11.80
C LYS A 131 -20.11 4.83 12.08
N PHE A 132 -20.68 5.99 11.77
CA PHE A 132 -20.17 7.28 12.21
C PHE A 132 -20.94 7.76 13.44
N ASP A 133 -20.21 8.28 14.41
CA ASP A 133 -20.77 8.99 15.56
C ASP A 133 -20.54 10.49 15.35
N LEU A 134 -21.63 11.23 15.07
CA LEU A 134 -21.57 12.68 14.86
C LEU A 134 -21.53 13.48 16.16
N ASN A 135 -21.75 12.83 17.32
CA ASN A 135 -21.72 13.48 18.63
C ASN A 135 -20.27 13.66 19.11
N LYS A 136 -19.48 14.39 18.32
CA LYS A 136 -18.10 14.74 18.63
C LYS A 136 -18.01 16.22 19.00
N SER A 137 -17.21 16.52 20.02
CA SER A 137 -16.94 17.90 20.40
C SER A 137 -15.96 18.56 19.42
N ILE A 138 -16.29 19.76 18.97
CA ILE A 138 -15.39 20.63 18.21
C ILE A 138 -14.98 21.83 19.07
N ASP A 139 -13.76 22.34 18.85
CA ASP A 139 -13.33 23.59 19.45
C ASP A 139 -14.23 24.73 18.97
N ARG A 140 -14.88 25.39 19.93
CA ARG A 140 -15.81 26.51 19.71
C ARG A 140 -15.10 27.86 19.72
N ASN A 141 -13.82 27.92 20.06
CA ASN A 141 -13.10 29.19 20.11
C ASN A 141 -12.91 29.76 18.69
N GLY A 142 -13.47 30.95 18.45
CA GLY A 142 -13.48 31.57 17.13
C GLY A 142 -14.32 30.83 16.09
N LEU A 143 -15.16 29.87 16.51
CA LEU A 143 -16.06 29.16 15.61
C LEU A 143 -17.19 30.09 15.17
N ASN A 144 -17.32 30.31 13.87
CA ASN A 144 -18.38 31.12 13.28
C ASN A 144 -19.53 30.24 12.78
N GLU A 145 -19.22 29.24 11.94
CA GLU A 145 -20.21 28.42 11.24
C GLU A 145 -19.72 26.97 11.08
N ILE A 146 -20.64 26.00 11.22
CA ILE A 146 -20.42 24.60 10.82
C ILE A 146 -21.33 24.32 9.62
N ARG A 147 -20.75 23.90 8.49
CA ARG A 147 -21.47 23.69 7.22
C ARG A 147 -21.84 22.23 7.03
N TYR A 148 -22.86 21.79 7.75
CA TYR A 148 -23.37 20.41 7.68
C TYR A 148 -23.97 20.05 6.31
N ASP A 149 -24.44 21.06 5.56
CA ASP A 149 -24.93 20.98 4.18
C ASP A 149 -23.82 20.76 3.13
N GLN A 150 -22.56 20.97 3.52
CA GLN A 150 -21.37 20.78 2.68
C GLN A 150 -20.51 19.61 3.16
N ALA A 151 -21.09 18.71 3.96
CA ALA A 151 -20.41 17.52 4.40
C ALA A 151 -20.13 16.56 3.23
N PHE A 152 -18.98 15.91 3.27
CA PHE A 152 -18.61 14.91 2.27
C PHE A 152 -17.80 13.78 2.89
N LEU A 153 -17.87 12.61 2.26
CA LEU A 153 -17.09 11.43 2.59
C LEU A 153 -15.95 11.28 1.58
N THR A 154 -14.74 11.00 2.05
CA THR A 154 -13.61 10.68 1.17
C THR A 154 -13.16 9.25 1.40
N LEU A 155 -13.07 8.46 0.33
CA LEU A 155 -12.49 7.12 0.31
C LEU A 155 -11.21 7.15 -0.52
N GLY A 156 -10.08 6.85 0.12
CA GLY A 156 -8.79 6.78 -0.55
C GLY A 156 -8.59 5.47 -1.30
N ILE A 157 -8.19 5.58 -2.56
CA ILE A 157 -7.89 4.46 -3.46
C ILE A 157 -6.66 4.89 -4.27
N THR A 158 -5.55 4.18 -4.12
CA THR A 158 -4.27 4.55 -4.75
C THR A 158 -4.37 4.64 -6.27
N ASP A 159 -5.02 3.66 -6.92
CA ASP A 159 -5.13 3.62 -8.37
C ASP A 159 -6.58 3.37 -8.82
N LEU A 160 -7.27 4.47 -9.16
CA LEU A 160 -8.67 4.47 -9.59
C LEU A 160 -8.93 3.64 -10.86
N ARG A 161 -7.91 3.35 -11.69
CA ARG A 161 -8.05 2.51 -12.89
C ARG A 161 -8.43 1.06 -12.55
N GLY A 162 -8.15 0.65 -11.31
CA GLY A 162 -8.52 -0.65 -10.78
C GLY A 162 -10.02 -0.82 -10.52
N ILE A 163 -10.77 0.27 -10.35
CA ILE A 163 -12.20 0.20 -10.05
C ILE A 163 -12.95 -0.35 -11.27
N LYS A 164 -13.75 -1.41 -11.08
CA LYS A 164 -14.49 -2.06 -12.18
C LYS A 164 -15.96 -1.71 -12.26
N ASP A 165 -16.57 -1.44 -11.11
CA ASP A 165 -17.99 -1.16 -11.00
C ASP A 165 -18.21 0.22 -10.37
N GLU A 166 -19.39 0.80 -10.60
CA GLU A 166 -19.79 2.03 -9.92
C GLU A 166 -19.86 1.76 -8.41
N ILE A 167 -19.18 2.59 -7.63
CA ILE A 167 -19.28 2.56 -6.17
C ILE A 167 -20.56 3.30 -5.80
N VAL A 168 -21.40 2.65 -5.01
CA VAL A 168 -22.61 3.25 -4.44
C VAL A 168 -22.50 3.17 -2.94
N LEU A 169 -22.54 4.32 -2.28
CA LEU A 169 -22.58 4.43 -0.83
C LEU A 169 -24.04 4.35 -0.39
N ASN A 170 -24.36 3.40 0.48
CA ASN A 170 -25.59 3.44 1.26
C ASN A 170 -25.28 4.23 2.54
N TRP A 171 -25.93 5.38 2.70
CA TRP A 171 -25.83 6.26 3.85
C TRP A 171 -27.17 6.20 4.59
N ASN A 172 -27.22 5.44 5.69
CA ASN A 172 -28.46 4.87 6.22
C ASN A 172 -29.25 4.16 5.10
N ASP A 173 -30.40 4.72 4.69
CA ASP A 173 -31.26 4.16 3.64
C ASP A 173 -31.14 4.90 2.29
N GLU A 174 -30.26 5.90 2.18
CA GLU A 174 -30.07 6.70 0.98
C GLU A 174 -28.88 6.22 0.14
N LYS A 175 -29.10 6.06 -1.17
CA LYS A 175 -28.06 5.65 -2.11
C LYS A 175 -27.39 6.85 -2.76
N LEU A 176 -26.12 7.06 -2.40
CA LEU A 176 -25.31 8.17 -2.89
C LEU A 176 -24.27 7.68 -3.90
N LYS A 177 -24.10 8.45 -4.97
CA LYS A 177 -23.10 8.18 -6.02
C LYS A 177 -21.77 8.81 -5.68
N VAL A 178 -20.68 8.14 -6.04
CA VAL A 178 -19.34 8.68 -5.86
C VAL A 178 -18.93 9.61 -7.01
N LYS A 179 -18.12 10.61 -6.69
CA LYS A 179 -17.40 11.46 -7.65
C LYS A 179 -15.92 11.06 -7.65
N PRO A 180 -15.28 10.94 -8.82
CA PRO A 180 -13.85 10.68 -8.89
C PRO A 180 -13.06 11.88 -8.35
N GLY A 181 -11.95 11.60 -7.67
CA GLY A 181 -11.09 12.61 -7.06
C GLY A 181 -11.31 12.74 -5.56
N SER A 182 -10.29 13.29 -4.89
CA SER A 182 -10.30 13.55 -3.46
C SER A 182 -10.39 15.05 -3.21
N THR A 183 -11.39 15.47 -2.45
CA THR A 183 -11.47 16.85 -1.92
C THR A 183 -10.43 17.09 -0.80
N LEU A 184 -9.84 16.01 -0.25
CA LEU A 184 -8.79 16.04 0.77
C LEU A 184 -7.42 15.70 0.17
N SER A 185 -6.96 16.41 -0.86
CA SER A 185 -5.71 16.09 -1.56
C SER A 185 -4.48 15.98 -0.65
N ASP A 186 -4.48 16.71 0.47
CA ASP A 186 -3.38 16.73 1.44
C ASP A 186 -3.30 15.46 2.29
N LEU A 187 -4.43 14.78 2.53
CA LEU A 187 -4.53 13.56 3.34
C LEU A 187 -4.71 12.31 2.48
N ILE A 188 -5.48 12.44 1.40
CA ILE A 188 -5.83 11.38 0.45
C ILE A 188 -5.51 11.92 -0.94
N TYR A 189 -4.34 11.55 -1.46
CA TYR A 189 -3.86 12.02 -2.77
C TYR A 189 -4.71 11.50 -3.94
N SER A 190 -5.28 10.30 -3.81
CA SER A 190 -6.14 9.68 -4.81
C SER A 190 -7.27 8.93 -4.14
N GLY A 191 -8.47 9.03 -4.71
CA GLY A 191 -9.67 8.47 -4.12
C GLY A 191 -10.94 8.93 -4.82
N VAL A 192 -12.06 8.68 -4.16
CA VAL A 192 -13.38 9.16 -4.55
C VAL A 192 -13.99 9.97 -3.41
N THR A 193 -14.81 10.94 -3.77
CA THR A 193 -15.53 11.80 -2.83
C THR A 193 -17.03 11.58 -3.01
N ILE A 194 -17.78 11.59 -1.92
CA ILE A 194 -19.24 11.48 -1.89
C ILE A 194 -19.79 12.69 -1.17
N ASP A 195 -20.56 13.52 -1.86
CA ASP A 195 -21.27 14.60 -1.19
C ASP A 195 -22.42 13.99 -0.38
N LEU A 196 -22.58 14.43 0.86
CA LEU A 196 -23.58 13.92 1.78
C LEU A 196 -24.79 14.86 1.82
N PRO A 197 -25.98 14.33 2.18
CA PRO A 197 -27.11 15.19 2.53
C PRO A 197 -26.77 16.04 3.77
N ASP A 198 -27.54 17.10 3.99
CA ASP A 198 -27.38 17.96 5.16
C ASP A 198 -27.49 17.14 6.47
N LEU A 199 -26.44 17.20 7.28
CA LEU A 199 -26.32 16.43 8.52
C LEU A 199 -26.89 17.14 9.74
N SER A 200 -27.45 18.34 9.59
CA SER A 200 -27.96 19.18 10.69
C SER A 200 -29.00 18.49 11.58
N ASP A 201 -29.82 17.60 11.02
CA ASP A 201 -30.86 16.86 11.74
C ASP A 201 -30.35 15.56 12.41
N ASN A 202 -29.12 15.14 12.08
CA ASN A 202 -28.56 13.85 12.49
C ASN A 202 -27.49 13.94 13.59
N LEU A 203 -27.27 15.12 14.17
CA LEU A 203 -26.14 15.41 15.09
C LEU A 203 -26.11 14.56 16.37
N GLN A 204 -27.23 13.94 16.74
CA GLN A 204 -27.36 13.07 17.93
C GLN A 204 -27.35 11.58 17.58
N ASN A 205 -27.32 11.23 16.29
CA ASN A 205 -27.50 9.87 15.81
C ASN A 205 -26.17 9.26 15.37
N LYS A 206 -26.06 7.94 15.55
CA LYS A 206 -25.08 7.14 14.81
C LYS A 206 -25.62 6.95 13.39
N ILE A 207 -24.75 7.14 12.40
CA ILE A 207 -25.09 6.96 11.00
C ILE A 207 -24.42 5.71 10.48
N ASP A 208 -25.22 4.77 9.99
CA ASP A 208 -24.74 3.55 9.41
C ASP A 208 -24.33 3.82 7.95
N PHE A 209 -23.25 3.17 7.52
CA PHE A 209 -22.85 3.20 6.12
C PHE A 209 -22.44 1.81 5.65
N ASP A 210 -22.69 1.55 4.37
CA ASP A 210 -22.10 0.42 3.68
C ASP A 210 -21.84 0.72 2.20
N PHE A 211 -20.83 0.07 1.64
CA PHE A 211 -20.58 0.06 0.21
C PHE A 211 -19.76 -1.16 -0.19
N ALA A 212 -19.90 -1.55 -1.46
CA ALA A 212 -19.07 -2.57 -2.07
C ALA A 212 -18.05 -1.93 -3.01
N LEU A 213 -16.83 -2.46 -3.00
CA LEU A 213 -15.74 -2.05 -3.88
C LEU A 213 -15.22 -3.28 -4.63
N ASN A 214 -15.43 -3.29 -5.95
CA ASN A 214 -14.82 -4.26 -6.85
C ASN A 214 -13.58 -3.63 -7.49
N LEU A 215 -12.41 -4.11 -7.06
CA LEU A 215 -11.12 -3.48 -7.36
C LEU A 215 -10.16 -4.47 -8.01
N GLN A 216 -9.37 -3.98 -8.93
CA GLN A 216 -8.22 -4.67 -9.48
C GLN A 216 -6.93 -4.02 -8.98
N GLY A 217 -5.92 -4.85 -8.79
CA GLY A 217 -4.59 -4.40 -8.41
C GLY A 217 -3.54 -5.43 -8.75
N SER A 218 -2.30 -5.10 -8.42
CA SER A 218 -1.14 -5.97 -8.57
C SER A 218 -0.21 -5.83 -7.38
N GLN A 219 0.67 -6.82 -7.17
CA GLN A 219 1.69 -6.85 -6.11
C GLN A 219 1.12 -6.93 -4.68
N SER A 220 0.41 -5.91 -4.20
CA SER A 220 -0.11 -5.84 -2.84
C SER A 220 -1.50 -5.18 -2.77
N MET A 221 -2.22 -5.52 -1.69
CA MET A 221 -3.45 -4.88 -1.26
C MET A 221 -3.30 -4.55 0.23
N SER A 222 -3.43 -3.28 0.59
CA SER A 222 -3.30 -2.82 1.97
C SER A 222 -4.51 -1.97 2.39
N PHE A 223 -4.78 -1.99 3.69
CA PHE A 223 -5.88 -1.25 4.31
C PHE A 223 -5.30 -0.38 5.42
N VAL A 224 -5.69 0.89 5.46
CA VAL A 224 -5.35 1.78 6.57
C VAL A 224 -6.49 1.78 7.58
N PRO A 225 -6.25 1.32 8.82
CA PRO A 225 -7.29 1.23 9.83
C PRO A 225 -7.64 2.63 10.36
N LEU A 226 -8.69 3.22 9.78
CA LEU A 226 -9.14 4.56 10.15
C LEU A 226 -10.36 4.55 11.08
N GLY A 227 -10.87 3.39 11.51
CA GLY A 227 -11.92 3.31 12.54
C GLY A 227 -11.35 3.23 13.96
N ASN A 228 -12.11 3.64 14.98
CA ASN A 228 -11.73 3.41 16.38
C ASN A 228 -11.56 1.92 16.68
N THR A 229 -12.38 1.09 16.07
CA THR A 229 -12.16 -0.36 15.94
C THR A 229 -12.26 -0.72 14.46
N THR A 230 -11.18 -1.29 13.92
CA THR A 230 -11.15 -1.75 12.53
C THR A 230 -10.99 -3.27 12.49
N GLU A 231 -11.95 -3.95 11.87
CA GLU A 231 -11.87 -5.39 11.61
C GLU A 231 -11.71 -5.63 10.11
N VAL A 232 -10.69 -6.40 9.73
CA VAL A 232 -10.44 -6.77 8.34
C VAL A 232 -10.44 -8.29 8.24
N ASN A 233 -11.30 -8.83 7.39
CA ASN A 233 -11.38 -10.26 7.07
C ASN A 233 -11.03 -10.44 5.59
N LEU A 234 -9.96 -11.17 5.30
CA LEU A 234 -9.55 -11.47 3.94
C LEU A 234 -9.58 -12.97 3.68
N THR A 235 -10.07 -13.31 2.50
CA THR A 235 -10.04 -14.68 1.98
C THR A 235 -9.47 -14.68 0.57
N SER A 236 -8.70 -15.71 0.23
CA SER A 236 -8.15 -15.85 -1.12
C SER A 236 -7.85 -17.31 -1.44
N ASN A 237 -7.87 -17.66 -2.72
CA ASN A 237 -7.39 -18.95 -3.21
C ASN A 237 -5.87 -18.97 -3.49
N TRP A 238 -5.11 -17.99 -2.97
CA TRP A 238 -3.66 -17.96 -3.08
C TRP A 238 -2.98 -18.83 -2.00
N PRO A 239 -2.15 -19.82 -2.36
CA PRO A 239 -1.55 -20.73 -1.38
C PRO A 239 -0.30 -20.18 -0.68
N SER A 240 0.23 -19.05 -1.11
CA SER A 240 1.50 -18.50 -0.60
C SER A 240 1.41 -16.99 -0.35
N PRO A 241 0.51 -16.53 0.55
CA PRO A 241 0.42 -15.12 0.90
C PRO A 241 1.67 -14.65 1.63
N SER A 242 1.97 -13.37 1.46
CA SER A 242 2.83 -12.62 2.38
C SER A 242 1.96 -11.63 3.14
N PHE A 243 2.19 -11.51 4.44
CA PHE A 243 1.53 -10.53 5.30
C PHE A 243 2.59 -9.53 5.75
N ASP A 244 2.33 -8.25 5.52
CA ASP A 244 3.27 -7.15 5.74
C ASP A 244 2.51 -5.92 6.29
N GLY A 245 3.24 -4.87 6.67
CA GLY A 245 2.74 -3.66 7.26
C GLY A 245 2.99 -3.58 8.77
N ASN A 246 2.37 -2.60 9.43
CA ASN A 246 2.61 -2.33 10.85
C ASN A 246 1.93 -3.36 11.77
N PHE A 247 0.92 -4.07 11.28
CA PHE A 247 0.12 -5.03 12.04
C PHE A 247 0.01 -6.35 11.27
N LEU A 248 0.42 -7.44 11.91
CA LEU A 248 0.20 -8.79 11.39
C LEU A 248 -1.22 -9.27 11.78
N PRO A 249 -1.82 -10.21 11.02
CA PRO A 249 -3.14 -10.73 11.36
C PRO A 249 -3.15 -11.44 12.72
N ASP A 250 -4.19 -11.19 13.51
CA ASP A 250 -4.43 -11.84 14.81
C ASP A 250 -4.67 -13.34 14.64
N SER A 251 -5.35 -13.71 13.55
CA SER A 251 -5.50 -15.10 13.15
C SER A 251 -5.33 -15.27 11.64
N ARG A 252 -4.68 -16.37 11.23
CA ARG A 252 -4.51 -16.73 9.83
C ARG A 252 -4.46 -18.24 9.64
N GLU A 253 -5.07 -18.72 8.57
CA GLU A 253 -4.92 -20.08 8.09
C GLU A 253 -4.39 -20.04 6.66
N VAL A 254 -3.32 -20.79 6.38
CA VAL A 254 -2.73 -20.89 5.04
C VAL A 254 -2.69 -22.35 4.65
N SER A 255 -3.22 -22.66 3.48
CA SER A 255 -3.36 -24.01 2.94
C SER A 255 -2.94 -24.05 1.46
N ALA A 256 -2.81 -25.25 0.90
CA ALA A 256 -2.58 -25.43 -0.54
C ALA A 256 -3.72 -24.88 -1.41
N THR A 257 -4.92 -24.66 -0.84
CA THR A 257 -6.09 -24.15 -1.55
C THR A 257 -6.30 -22.65 -1.42
N GLY A 258 -5.57 -21.98 -0.53
CA GLY A 258 -5.81 -20.56 -0.23
C GLY A 258 -5.43 -20.15 1.19
N PHE A 259 -5.82 -18.93 1.55
CA PHE A 259 -5.68 -18.40 2.90
C PHE A 259 -6.94 -17.68 3.39
N THR A 260 -7.08 -17.65 4.71
CA THR A 260 -7.96 -16.75 5.44
C THR A 260 -7.13 -15.98 6.46
N ALA A 261 -7.43 -14.71 6.67
CA ALA A 261 -6.75 -13.88 7.63
C ALA A 261 -7.69 -12.84 8.22
N ASN A 262 -7.58 -12.61 9.53
CA ASN A 262 -8.35 -11.63 10.27
C ASN A 262 -7.42 -10.71 11.05
N TRP A 263 -7.75 -9.43 11.04
CA TRP A 263 -7.14 -8.38 11.84
C TRP A 263 -8.23 -7.68 12.63
N LYS A 264 -7.97 -7.35 13.88
CA LYS A 264 -8.80 -6.49 14.70
C LYS A 264 -7.90 -5.49 15.43
N ILE A 265 -7.99 -4.23 15.00
CA ILE A 265 -7.15 -3.11 15.46
C ILE A 265 -8.00 -2.13 16.24
#